data_AF-A0A838R436-F1
#
_entry.id   AF-A0A838R436-F1
#
_cell.length_a   1.000
_cell.length_b   1.000
_cell.length_c   1.000
_cell.angle_alpha   90.00
_cell.angle_beta   90.00
_cell.angle_gamma   90.00
#
_symmetry.space_group_name_H-M   'P 1'
#
loop_
_entity.id
_entity.type
_entity.pdbx_description
1 polymer ?
#
loop_
_entity_poly.entity_id
_entity_poly.type
_entity_poly.pdbx_seq_one_letter_code
_entity_poly.pdbx_strand_id
1 'polypeptide(L)'
;MVPNQPLTFHGDGRPRKEDDLIGYGWNQYLETGDATWLPRLPMVKSVARAMDCLQEWSEQEGAKIDQFVVAGASKRGSTTWMIGATDPRVAAIVPIVIDVVNVESCMQHHAAVYGFWATAVGNYYQHKILQRPTHPRMADLYRIEDPYFYLDRLKMPKYIVNGSGDQFFCPDSSQFYYDDLQGEKHLRYVPNADHGLDKSIDAVTSIVAFYQMIIAGKPRPEPTWTFEEDGAIRVVSDQTPRRVTLWQANNPHARDFRVDTIGKAYTGTELKPEADGSWVGLAETPEKGWTASFVELAYDSGGAFPFEVATSVRVLPDTRPYEGIDLATTRYEPNAAPAAAPAGK
;
A
#
# COMPACT_ATOMS: atom_id res chain seq x y z
N MET A 1 -4.81 -21.06 -2.93
CA MET A 1 -4.68 -19.69 -3.48
C MET A 1 -6.00 -19.35 -4.17
N VAL A 2 -6.61 -18.20 -3.87
CA VAL A 2 -7.90 -17.80 -4.45
C VAL A 2 -7.72 -16.64 -5.44
N PRO A 3 -8.36 -16.68 -6.64
CA PRO A 3 -9.01 -17.87 -7.20
C PRO A 3 -8.00 -18.99 -7.48
N ASN A 4 -8.50 -20.23 -7.59
CA ASN A 4 -7.64 -21.35 -7.99
C ASN A 4 -7.18 -21.12 -9.43
N GLN A 5 -5.87 -20.99 -9.63
CA GLN A 5 -5.28 -20.50 -10.87
C GLN A 5 -4.08 -21.39 -11.28
N PRO A 6 -3.72 -21.47 -12.57
CA PRO A 6 -4.16 -20.60 -13.67
C PRO A 6 -5.58 -20.83 -14.16
N LEU A 7 -6.18 -19.80 -14.78
CA LEU A 7 -7.47 -19.88 -15.49
C LEU A 7 -7.31 -19.57 -16.97
N THR A 8 -7.97 -20.35 -17.82
CA THR A 8 -8.05 -20.11 -19.27
C THR A 8 -9.49 -19.79 -19.63
N PHE A 9 -9.72 -18.66 -20.28
CA PHE A 9 -11.06 -18.18 -20.64
C PHE A 9 -11.37 -18.47 -22.10
N HIS A 10 -12.62 -18.83 -22.38
CA HIS A 10 -13.15 -19.06 -23.75
C HIS A 10 -12.29 -19.97 -24.64
N GLY A 11 -11.51 -20.88 -24.05
CA GLY A 11 -10.64 -21.79 -24.81
C GLY A 11 -9.52 -21.09 -25.58
N ASP A 12 -9.14 -19.86 -25.23
CA ASP A 12 -8.10 -19.09 -25.93
C ASP A 12 -6.67 -19.65 -25.77
N GLY A 13 -6.52 -20.70 -24.95
CA GLY A 13 -5.26 -21.39 -24.69
C GLY A 13 -4.28 -20.61 -23.83
N ARG A 14 -4.67 -19.46 -23.26
CA ARG A 14 -3.79 -18.59 -22.47
C ARG A 14 -4.07 -18.73 -20.97
N PRO A 15 -3.25 -19.51 -20.23
CA PRO A 15 -3.40 -19.63 -18.78
C PRO A 15 -3.00 -18.32 -18.09
N ARG A 16 -3.93 -17.71 -17.36
CA ARG A 16 -3.72 -16.45 -16.64
C ARG A 16 -3.63 -16.68 -15.13
N LYS A 17 -2.76 -15.92 -14.47
CA LYS A 17 -2.55 -15.95 -13.02
C LYS A 17 -2.44 -14.53 -12.49
N GLU A 18 -2.72 -14.35 -11.20
CA GLU A 18 -2.31 -13.16 -10.47
C GLU A 18 -2.77 -11.86 -11.18
N ASP A 19 -1.90 -10.88 -11.42
CA ASP A 19 -2.28 -9.60 -12.04
C ASP A 19 -2.71 -9.71 -13.50
N ASP A 20 -2.24 -10.72 -14.23
CA ASP A 20 -2.70 -11.00 -15.61
C ASP A 20 -4.18 -11.42 -15.61
N LEU A 21 -4.58 -12.22 -14.62
CA LEU A 21 -5.98 -12.59 -14.42
C LEU A 21 -6.85 -11.37 -14.09
N ILE A 22 -6.38 -10.49 -13.21
CA ILE A 22 -7.11 -9.28 -12.80
C ILE A 22 -7.21 -8.29 -13.96
N GLY A 23 -6.09 -7.98 -14.63
CA GLY A 23 -6.08 -7.10 -15.78
C GLY A 23 -6.98 -7.59 -16.90
N TYR A 24 -7.02 -8.91 -17.14
CA TYR A 24 -7.95 -9.50 -18.10
C TYR A 24 -9.42 -9.32 -17.67
N GLY A 25 -9.75 -9.62 -16.41
CA GLY A 25 -11.10 -9.45 -15.87
C GLY A 25 -11.58 -8.00 -15.93
N TRP A 26 -10.71 -7.05 -15.58
CA TRP A 26 -10.99 -5.61 -15.71
C TRP A 26 -11.22 -5.23 -17.16
N ASN A 27 -10.42 -5.72 -18.10
CA ASN A 27 -10.64 -5.47 -19.52
C ASN A 27 -12.00 -6.03 -19.97
N GLN A 28 -12.36 -7.26 -19.60
CA GLN A 28 -13.69 -7.82 -19.92
C GLN A 28 -14.83 -7.00 -19.32
N TYR A 29 -14.69 -6.49 -18.09
CA TYR A 29 -15.65 -5.58 -17.50
C TYR A 29 -15.76 -4.27 -18.29
N LEU A 30 -14.64 -3.68 -18.70
CA LEU A 30 -14.65 -2.47 -19.52
C LEU A 30 -15.27 -2.70 -20.90
N GLU A 31 -15.27 -3.91 -21.45
CA GLU A 31 -15.93 -4.25 -22.74
C GLU A 31 -17.41 -4.62 -22.58
N THR A 32 -17.80 -5.26 -21.48
CA THR A 32 -19.14 -5.87 -21.33
C THR A 32 -20.02 -5.18 -20.30
N GLY A 33 -19.43 -4.56 -19.27
CA GLY A 33 -20.12 -4.01 -18.11
C GLY A 33 -20.56 -5.08 -17.09
N ASP A 34 -20.22 -6.35 -17.33
CA ASP A 34 -20.59 -7.45 -16.46
C ASP A 34 -19.55 -7.60 -15.33
N ALA A 35 -19.96 -7.22 -14.11
CA ALA A 35 -19.11 -7.30 -12.91
C ALA A 35 -18.71 -8.74 -12.54
N THR A 36 -19.35 -9.78 -13.09
CA THR A 36 -18.94 -11.17 -12.83
C THR A 36 -17.55 -11.51 -13.38
N TRP A 37 -17.02 -10.67 -14.28
CA TRP A 37 -15.63 -10.73 -14.75
C TRP A 37 -14.60 -10.33 -13.70
N LEU A 38 -15.00 -9.60 -12.65
CA LEU A 38 -14.10 -9.03 -11.66
C LEU A 38 -13.70 -10.08 -10.61
N PRO A 39 -12.45 -10.57 -10.62
CA PRO A 39 -12.04 -11.67 -9.74
C PRO A 39 -12.02 -11.29 -8.26
N ARG A 40 -12.00 -9.99 -7.92
CA ARG A 40 -12.07 -9.52 -6.54
C ARG A 40 -13.34 -9.97 -5.83
N LEU A 41 -14.47 -9.95 -6.52
CA LEU A 41 -15.76 -10.32 -5.95
C LEU A 41 -15.78 -11.76 -5.42
N PRO A 42 -15.43 -12.81 -6.20
CA PRO A 42 -15.32 -14.16 -5.67
C PRO A 42 -14.18 -14.32 -4.67
N MET A 43 -13.08 -13.55 -4.76
CA MET A 43 -12.03 -13.57 -3.73
C MET A 43 -12.59 -13.14 -2.36
N VAL A 44 -13.32 -12.04 -2.27
CA VAL A 44 -13.94 -11.56 -1.02
C VAL A 44 -14.95 -12.57 -0.50
N LYS A 45 -15.84 -13.07 -1.37
CA LYS A 45 -16.83 -14.09 -0.99
C LYS A 45 -16.17 -15.36 -0.44
N SER A 46 -15.02 -15.76 -0.97
CA SER A 46 -14.28 -16.93 -0.46
C SER A 46 -13.78 -16.73 0.97
N VAL A 47 -13.32 -15.52 1.32
CA VAL A 47 -12.87 -15.20 2.68
C VAL A 47 -14.06 -15.25 3.64
N ALA A 48 -15.20 -14.66 3.26
CA ALA A 48 -16.43 -14.75 4.04
C ALA A 48 -16.85 -16.21 4.30
N ARG A 49 -16.79 -17.08 3.28
CA ARG A 49 -17.11 -18.51 3.43
C ARG A 49 -16.08 -19.27 4.25
N ALA A 50 -14.80 -18.89 4.20
CA ALA A 50 -13.80 -19.45 5.08
C ALA A 50 -14.09 -19.09 6.55
N MET A 51 -14.51 -17.85 6.83
CA MET A 51 -14.95 -17.43 8.15
C MET A 51 -16.17 -18.22 8.62
N ASP A 52 -17.18 -18.44 7.77
CA ASP A 52 -18.34 -19.28 8.10
C ASP A 52 -17.91 -20.69 8.56
N CYS A 53 -17.04 -21.33 7.77
CA CYS A 53 -16.53 -22.66 8.06
C CYS A 53 -15.74 -22.70 9.39
N LEU A 54 -14.91 -21.69 9.63
CA LEU A 54 -14.15 -21.58 10.87
C LEU A 54 -15.06 -21.39 12.09
N GLN A 55 -16.12 -20.59 11.97
CA GLN A 55 -17.09 -20.42 13.07
C GLN A 55 -17.81 -21.72 13.38
N GLU A 56 -18.36 -22.39 12.35
CA GLU A 56 -19.07 -23.67 12.50
C GLU A 56 -18.17 -24.74 13.12
N TRP A 57 -16.94 -24.89 12.61
CA TRP A 57 -15.97 -25.83 13.15
C TRP A 57 -15.59 -25.49 14.61
N SER A 58 -15.28 -24.22 14.89
CA SER A 58 -14.86 -23.79 16.23
C SER A 58 -15.94 -23.97 17.30
N GLU A 59 -17.21 -23.86 16.92
CA GLU A 59 -18.35 -24.12 17.79
C GLU A 59 -18.45 -25.61 18.16
N GLN A 60 -18.21 -26.51 17.20
CA GLN A 60 -18.16 -27.95 17.44
C GLN A 60 -17.01 -28.35 18.37
N GLU A 61 -15.88 -27.65 18.30
CA GLU A 61 -14.72 -27.86 19.19
C GLU A 61 -14.87 -27.19 20.58
N GLY A 62 -15.98 -26.48 20.84
CA GLY A 62 -16.21 -25.79 22.11
C GLY A 62 -15.35 -24.53 22.31
N ALA A 63 -14.74 -24.01 21.25
CA ALA A 63 -13.84 -22.85 21.24
C ALA A 63 -14.32 -21.81 20.21
N LYS A 64 -15.57 -21.38 20.33
CA LYS A 64 -16.27 -20.53 19.37
C LYS A 64 -15.46 -19.26 19.01
N ILE A 65 -15.32 -19.02 17.71
CA ILE A 65 -14.75 -17.81 17.13
C ILE A 65 -15.88 -16.83 16.77
N ASP A 66 -15.86 -15.62 17.34
CA ASP A 66 -16.86 -14.58 17.04
C ASP A 66 -16.37 -13.52 16.04
N GLN A 67 -15.07 -13.23 16.02
CA GLN A 67 -14.48 -12.17 15.20
C GLN A 67 -13.14 -12.58 14.58
N PHE A 68 -12.74 -11.88 13.53
CA PHE A 68 -11.56 -12.18 12.74
C PHE A 68 -10.67 -10.94 12.57
N VAL A 69 -9.35 -11.14 12.67
CA VAL A 69 -8.36 -10.20 12.15
C VAL A 69 -7.88 -10.74 10.81
N VAL A 70 -8.03 -9.96 9.73
CA VAL A 70 -7.74 -10.42 8.37
C VAL A 70 -6.49 -9.73 7.84
N ALA A 71 -5.55 -10.51 7.31
CA ALA A 71 -4.32 -10.01 6.72
C ALA A 71 -4.11 -10.61 5.32
N GLY A 72 -3.48 -9.84 4.44
CA GLY A 72 -3.15 -10.33 3.10
C GLY A 72 -2.20 -9.40 2.37
N ALA A 73 -1.33 -9.98 1.54
CA ALA A 73 -0.33 -9.25 0.76
C ALA A 73 -0.76 -9.02 -0.69
N SER A 74 -0.39 -7.87 -1.24
CA SER A 74 -0.59 -7.48 -2.63
C SER A 74 -2.08 -7.58 -2.98
N LYS A 75 -2.43 -8.40 -3.96
CA LYS A 75 -3.85 -8.61 -4.33
C LYS A 75 -4.67 -9.21 -3.19
N ARG A 76 -4.08 -9.98 -2.28
CA ARG A 76 -4.80 -10.43 -1.08
C ARG A 76 -4.94 -9.30 -0.07
N GLY A 77 -4.06 -8.30 -0.12
CA GLY A 77 -4.21 -7.03 0.59
C GLY A 77 -5.40 -6.22 0.08
N SER A 78 -5.61 -6.12 -1.24
CA SER A 78 -6.84 -5.52 -1.77
C SER A 78 -8.08 -6.29 -1.32
N THR A 79 -8.03 -7.63 -1.30
CA THR A 79 -9.13 -8.45 -0.77
C THR A 79 -9.33 -8.22 0.73
N THR A 80 -8.26 -7.95 1.49
CA THR A 80 -8.31 -7.65 2.93
C THR A 80 -9.04 -6.34 3.20
N TRP A 81 -8.78 -5.30 2.40
CA TRP A 81 -9.60 -4.08 2.42
C TRP A 81 -11.08 -4.37 2.16
N MET A 82 -11.38 -5.09 1.08
CA MET A 82 -12.75 -5.32 0.65
C MET A 82 -13.56 -6.21 1.61
N ILE A 83 -12.95 -7.23 2.22
CA ILE A 83 -13.64 -8.02 3.26
C ILE A 83 -13.88 -7.20 4.53
N GLY A 84 -12.92 -6.35 4.93
CA GLY A 84 -13.11 -5.42 6.04
C GLY A 84 -14.30 -4.48 5.80
N ALA A 85 -14.48 -3.99 4.58
CA ALA A 85 -15.59 -3.12 4.22
C ALA A 85 -16.96 -3.83 4.14
N THR A 86 -17.01 -5.16 4.08
CA THR A 86 -18.22 -5.91 3.71
C THR A 86 -18.68 -6.96 4.70
N ASP A 87 -17.84 -7.39 5.65
CA ASP A 87 -18.19 -8.41 6.64
C ASP A 87 -18.00 -7.89 8.08
N PRO A 88 -19.07 -7.74 8.87
CA PRO A 88 -19.02 -7.15 10.21
C PRO A 88 -18.27 -8.02 11.24
N ARG A 89 -17.94 -9.28 10.91
CA ARG A 89 -17.13 -10.14 11.78
C ARG A 89 -15.66 -9.75 11.78
N VAL A 90 -15.22 -8.92 10.83
CA VAL A 90 -13.84 -8.44 10.75
C VAL A 90 -13.60 -7.35 11.81
N ALA A 91 -12.87 -7.71 12.86
CA ALA A 91 -12.53 -6.81 13.96
C ALA A 91 -11.32 -5.90 13.66
N ALA A 92 -10.42 -6.31 12.77
CA ALA A 92 -9.31 -5.51 12.29
C ALA A 92 -8.77 -6.03 10.96
N ILE A 93 -8.07 -5.18 10.20
CA ILE A 93 -7.45 -5.53 8.93
C ILE A 93 -5.96 -5.19 8.87
N VAL A 94 -5.19 -5.99 8.14
CA VAL A 94 -3.77 -5.77 7.86
C VAL A 94 -3.53 -5.92 6.34
N PRO A 95 -3.83 -4.89 5.54
CA PRO A 95 -3.46 -4.86 4.12
C PRO A 95 -1.94 -4.65 3.98
N ILE A 96 -1.29 -5.55 3.25
CA ILE A 96 0.18 -5.58 3.11
C ILE A 96 0.55 -5.34 1.65
N VAL A 97 1.53 -4.46 1.39
CA VAL A 97 2.10 -4.12 0.07
C VAL A 97 1.03 -3.86 -1.01
N ILE A 98 0.09 -2.98 -0.69
CA ILE A 98 -1.01 -2.63 -1.60
C ILE A 98 -1.35 -1.14 -1.51
N ASP A 99 -0.30 -0.31 -1.64
CA ASP A 99 -0.35 1.14 -1.47
C ASP A 99 -0.96 1.86 -2.69
N VAL A 100 -2.22 1.52 -2.98
CA VAL A 100 -2.95 1.95 -4.19
C VAL A 100 -4.45 2.13 -3.93
N VAL A 101 -4.83 2.42 -2.67
CA VAL A 101 -6.19 2.90 -2.39
C VAL A 101 -6.34 4.27 -3.02
N ASN A 102 -7.48 4.56 -3.67
CA ASN A 102 -7.61 5.65 -4.64
C ASN A 102 -6.73 5.39 -5.88
N VAL A 103 -7.04 4.29 -6.57
CA VAL A 103 -6.30 3.70 -7.68
C VAL A 103 -6.09 4.72 -8.80
N GLU A 104 -7.10 5.52 -9.12
CA GLU A 104 -7.01 6.53 -10.17
C GLU A 104 -5.89 7.55 -9.87
N SER A 105 -5.94 8.17 -8.69
CA SER A 105 -4.92 9.15 -8.28
C SER A 105 -3.54 8.52 -8.13
N CYS A 106 -3.46 7.32 -7.55
CA CYS A 106 -2.18 6.62 -7.38
C CYS A 106 -1.53 6.28 -8.73
N MET A 107 -2.29 5.80 -9.72
CA MET A 107 -1.74 5.44 -11.03
C MET A 107 -1.46 6.68 -11.90
N GLN A 108 -2.22 7.77 -11.75
CA GLN A 108 -1.86 9.06 -12.34
C GLN A 108 -0.51 9.55 -11.79
N HIS A 109 -0.33 9.50 -10.47
CA HIS A 109 0.92 9.86 -9.81
C HIS A 109 2.10 8.99 -10.27
N HIS A 110 1.91 7.67 -10.35
CA HIS A 110 2.90 6.72 -10.87
C HIS A 110 3.47 7.18 -12.22
N ALA A 111 2.60 7.53 -13.17
CA ALA A 111 3.03 8.02 -14.47
C ALA A 111 3.69 9.41 -14.39
N ALA A 112 3.16 10.32 -13.57
CA ALA A 112 3.69 11.67 -13.41
C ALA A 112 5.09 11.72 -12.78
N VAL A 113 5.45 10.72 -11.97
CA VAL A 113 6.74 10.69 -11.25
C VAL A 113 7.79 9.85 -11.98
N TYR A 114 7.40 8.75 -12.61
CA TYR A 114 8.33 7.89 -13.34
C TYR A 114 8.42 8.21 -14.83
N GLY A 115 7.36 8.74 -15.44
CA GLY A 115 7.27 8.95 -16.90
C GLY A 115 7.05 7.67 -17.69
N PHE A 116 6.81 6.56 -17.00
CA PHE A 116 6.55 5.24 -17.56
C PHE A 116 5.68 4.40 -16.61
N TRP A 117 5.08 3.35 -17.16
CA TRP A 117 4.48 2.26 -16.39
C TRP A 117 5.55 1.25 -15.98
N ALA A 118 5.73 1.05 -14.68
CA ALA A 118 6.73 0.13 -14.15
C ALA A 118 6.44 -1.31 -14.60
N THR A 119 7.49 -2.12 -14.70
CA THR A 119 7.42 -3.53 -15.10
C THR A 119 6.41 -4.29 -14.24
N ALA A 120 6.35 -3.98 -12.95
CA ALA A 120 5.43 -4.58 -11.98
C ALA A 120 3.95 -4.43 -12.37
N VAL A 121 3.54 -3.28 -12.90
CA VAL A 121 2.15 -3.03 -13.35
C VAL A 121 1.91 -3.46 -14.81
N GLY A 122 2.86 -4.18 -15.41
CA GLY A 122 2.86 -4.55 -16.82
C GLY A 122 1.66 -5.36 -17.29
N ASN A 123 1.08 -6.20 -16.43
CA ASN A 123 -0.13 -6.95 -16.77
C ASN A 123 -1.33 -6.02 -17.02
N TYR A 124 -1.51 -4.98 -16.20
CA TYR A 124 -2.55 -3.97 -16.40
C TYR A 124 -2.30 -3.15 -17.67
N TYR A 125 -1.03 -2.84 -17.97
CA TYR A 125 -0.63 -2.20 -19.23
C TYR A 125 -0.93 -3.08 -20.46
N GLN A 126 -0.65 -4.39 -20.39
CA GLN A 126 -0.89 -5.33 -21.48
C GLN A 126 -2.38 -5.48 -21.80
N HIS A 127 -3.23 -5.47 -20.76
CA HIS A 127 -4.69 -5.46 -20.88
C HIS A 127 -5.29 -4.07 -21.14
N LYS A 128 -4.46 -3.07 -21.45
CA LYS A 128 -4.87 -1.71 -21.80
C LYS A 128 -5.65 -0.97 -20.71
N ILE A 129 -5.51 -1.36 -19.45
CA ILE A 129 -6.21 -0.72 -18.33
C ILE A 129 -5.65 0.69 -18.10
N LEU A 130 -4.33 0.79 -17.93
CA LEU A 130 -3.64 2.04 -17.57
C LEU A 130 -3.71 3.10 -18.69
N GLN A 131 -3.89 2.66 -19.94
CA GLN A 131 -3.96 3.53 -21.11
C GLN A 131 -5.39 3.99 -21.46
N ARG A 132 -6.39 3.61 -20.65
CA ARG A 132 -7.79 3.97 -20.88
C ARG A 132 -8.43 4.66 -19.66
N PRO A 133 -7.78 5.68 -19.05
CA PRO A 133 -8.30 6.31 -17.84
C PRO A 133 -9.68 6.94 -18.05
N THR A 134 -9.96 7.45 -19.25
CA THR A 134 -11.23 8.10 -19.60
C THR A 134 -12.29 7.15 -20.15
N HIS A 135 -12.07 5.83 -20.07
CA HIS A 135 -13.06 4.87 -20.53
C HIS A 135 -14.39 5.08 -19.77
N PRO A 136 -15.57 5.09 -20.43
CA PRO A 136 -16.84 5.45 -19.78
C PRO A 136 -17.20 4.59 -18.55
N ARG A 137 -16.71 3.34 -18.51
CA ARG A 137 -16.90 2.39 -17.40
C ARG A 137 -15.77 2.37 -16.36
N MET A 138 -14.72 3.19 -16.50
CA MET A 138 -13.58 3.17 -15.58
C MET A 138 -14.00 3.61 -14.16
N ALA A 139 -14.81 4.66 -14.06
CA ALA A 139 -15.34 5.11 -12.77
C ALA A 139 -16.20 4.03 -12.09
N ASP A 140 -17.00 3.28 -12.84
CA ASP A 140 -17.82 2.19 -12.29
C ASP A 140 -16.98 0.98 -11.88
N LEU A 141 -15.88 0.70 -12.60
CA LEU A 141 -14.90 -0.30 -12.20
C LEU A 141 -14.29 0.05 -10.83
N TYR A 142 -13.81 1.29 -10.66
CA TYR A 142 -13.23 1.72 -9.39
C TYR A 142 -14.25 1.74 -8.25
N ARG A 143 -15.50 2.11 -8.51
CA ARG A 143 -16.59 2.00 -7.50
C ARG A 143 -16.77 0.58 -6.96
N ILE A 144 -16.38 -0.45 -7.71
CA ILE A 144 -16.49 -1.85 -7.30
C ILE A 144 -15.18 -2.38 -6.68
N GLU A 145 -14.03 -2.00 -7.25
CA GLU A 145 -12.72 -2.60 -6.96
C GLU A 145 -11.87 -1.83 -5.95
N ASP A 146 -12.07 -0.52 -5.83
CA ASP A 146 -11.21 0.36 -5.05
C ASP A 146 -11.78 0.59 -3.63
N PRO A 147 -11.02 0.26 -2.56
CA PRO A 147 -11.42 0.50 -1.19
C PRO A 147 -11.80 1.95 -0.87
N TYR A 148 -11.33 2.92 -1.66
CA TYR A 148 -11.63 4.34 -1.48
C TYR A 148 -13.14 4.64 -1.56
N PHE A 149 -13.91 3.84 -2.30
CA PHE A 149 -15.37 3.99 -2.37
C PHE A 149 -16.12 3.34 -1.20
N TYR A 150 -15.39 2.78 -0.22
CA TYR A 150 -15.95 2.09 0.94
C TYR A 150 -15.38 2.61 2.28
N LEU A 151 -14.75 3.78 2.29
CA LEU A 151 -14.11 4.35 3.49
C LEU A 151 -15.09 4.52 4.67
N ASP A 152 -16.37 4.77 4.39
CA ASP A 152 -17.44 4.89 5.39
C ASP A 152 -17.68 3.60 6.19
N ARG A 153 -17.23 2.45 5.65
CA ARG A 153 -17.37 1.12 6.25
C ARG A 153 -16.07 0.62 6.88
N LEU A 154 -14.92 1.22 6.52
CA LEU A 154 -13.59 0.83 6.98
C LEU A 154 -13.20 1.49 8.32
N LYS A 155 -14.10 1.39 9.31
CA LYS A 155 -13.95 2.04 10.63
C LYS A 155 -13.21 1.19 11.66
N MET A 156 -13.06 -0.10 11.41
CA MET A 156 -12.28 -0.99 12.26
C MET A 156 -10.80 -0.59 12.25
N PRO A 157 -10.02 -0.97 13.28
CA PRO A 157 -8.58 -0.83 13.28
C PRO A 157 -7.95 -1.42 12.03
N LYS A 158 -7.07 -0.64 11.40
CA LYS A 158 -6.33 -1.03 10.21
C LYS A 158 -4.84 -0.76 10.39
N TYR A 159 -4.02 -1.74 10.04
CA TYR A 159 -2.57 -1.59 10.05
C TYR A 159 -2.02 -1.84 8.64
N ILE A 160 -1.66 -0.74 7.97
CA ILE A 160 -1.28 -0.70 6.57
C ILE A 160 0.24 -0.83 6.50
N VAL A 161 0.72 -1.91 5.89
CA VAL A 161 2.15 -2.25 5.89
C VAL A 161 2.70 -2.30 4.48
N ASN A 162 3.54 -1.33 4.12
CA ASN A 162 4.11 -1.15 2.80
C ASN A 162 5.64 -1.23 2.82
N GLY A 163 6.26 -1.44 1.66
CA GLY A 163 7.71 -1.36 1.48
C GLY A 163 8.10 0.01 0.95
N SER A 164 9.17 0.61 1.50
CA SER A 164 9.62 1.93 1.06
C SER A 164 10.27 1.95 -0.34
N GLY A 165 10.53 0.78 -0.92
CA GLY A 165 11.06 0.61 -2.28
C GLY A 165 10.28 -0.42 -3.10
N ASP A 166 8.96 -0.48 -2.91
CA ASP A 166 8.02 -1.34 -3.65
C ASP A 166 8.04 -1.08 -5.17
N GLN A 167 8.11 -2.13 -5.99
CA GLN A 167 8.16 -2.02 -7.45
C GLN A 167 6.83 -1.59 -8.11
N PHE A 168 5.69 -1.80 -7.43
CA PHE A 168 4.35 -1.50 -7.92
C PHE A 168 3.93 -0.08 -7.60
N PHE A 169 4.17 0.36 -6.37
CA PHE A 169 3.53 1.55 -5.81
C PHE A 169 4.57 2.57 -5.34
N CYS A 170 4.32 3.85 -5.65
CA CYS A 170 5.18 4.93 -5.19
C CYS A 170 5.18 4.98 -3.66
N PRO A 171 6.33 5.26 -3.02
CA PRO A 171 6.42 5.25 -1.55
C PRO A 171 5.57 6.32 -0.88
N ASP A 172 5.18 7.36 -1.63
CA ASP A 172 4.33 8.46 -1.19
C ASP A 172 2.84 8.29 -1.57
N SER A 173 2.40 7.10 -2.02
CA SER A 173 1.00 6.87 -2.42
C SER A 173 -0.03 7.08 -1.31
N SER A 174 0.36 6.95 -0.03
CA SER A 174 -0.54 7.22 1.10
C SER A 174 -1.15 8.63 1.11
N GLN A 175 -0.52 9.60 0.42
CA GLN A 175 -1.05 10.95 0.27
C GLN A 175 -2.45 11.00 -0.40
N PHE A 176 -2.84 9.95 -1.13
CA PHE A 176 -4.10 9.92 -1.88
C PHE A 176 -5.28 9.32 -1.11
N TYR A 177 -5.06 8.80 0.10
CA TYR A 177 -6.13 8.13 0.84
C TYR A 177 -5.98 8.13 2.36
N TYR A 178 -4.77 8.26 2.91
CA TYR A 178 -4.55 7.98 4.32
C TYR A 178 -5.33 8.94 5.23
N ASP A 179 -5.37 10.22 4.88
CA ASP A 179 -6.09 11.25 5.66
C ASP A 179 -7.61 11.03 5.63
N ASP A 180 -8.15 10.50 4.54
CA ASP A 180 -9.58 10.23 4.35
C ASP A 180 -10.07 8.99 5.10
N LEU A 181 -9.17 8.08 5.51
CA LEU A 181 -9.52 6.89 6.28
C LEU A 181 -10.17 7.27 7.62
N GLN A 182 -11.29 6.61 7.94
CA GLN A 182 -12.05 6.81 9.17
C GLN A 182 -11.66 5.80 10.25
N GLY A 183 -11.81 6.17 11.53
CA GLY A 183 -11.49 5.30 12.65
C GLY A 183 -9.99 5.04 12.81
N GLU A 184 -9.65 4.07 13.65
CA GLU A 184 -8.26 3.78 14.01
C GLU A 184 -7.45 3.33 12.79
N LYS A 185 -6.31 3.98 12.51
CA LYS A 185 -5.47 3.75 11.33
C LYS A 185 -3.99 3.88 11.65
N HIS A 186 -3.22 2.87 11.29
CA HIS A 186 -1.77 2.82 11.47
C HIS A 186 -1.11 2.57 10.12
N LEU A 187 -0.04 3.29 9.84
CA LEU A 187 0.75 3.15 8.63
C LEU A 187 2.14 2.66 9.00
N ARG A 188 2.76 1.83 8.16
CA ARG A 188 4.18 1.48 8.24
C ARG A 188 4.77 1.36 6.86
N TYR A 189 5.91 2.01 6.66
CA TYR A 189 6.80 1.75 5.55
C TYR A 189 8.04 1.03 6.07
N VAL A 190 8.22 -0.24 5.70
CA VAL A 190 9.40 -1.00 6.08
C VAL A 190 10.57 -0.50 5.22
N PRO A 191 11.62 0.07 5.83
CA PRO A 191 12.74 0.65 5.10
C PRO A 191 13.47 -0.44 4.30
N ASN A 192 13.84 -0.12 3.06
CA ASN A 192 14.58 -1.02 2.16
C ASN A 192 13.86 -2.32 1.79
N ALA A 193 12.56 -2.43 2.08
CA ALA A 193 11.73 -3.54 1.64
C ALA A 193 11.14 -3.25 0.26
N ASP A 194 11.05 -4.31 -0.54
CA ASP A 194 10.40 -4.34 -1.83
C ASP A 194 8.99 -4.92 -1.71
N HIS A 195 8.35 -5.29 -2.83
CA HIS A 195 7.02 -5.89 -2.83
C HIS A 195 6.98 -7.30 -2.19
N GLY A 196 8.14 -7.94 -1.96
CA GLY A 196 8.31 -9.24 -1.30
C GLY A 196 8.39 -9.14 0.23
N LEU A 197 7.63 -8.21 0.82
CA LEU A 197 7.68 -7.84 2.23
C LEU A 197 7.22 -8.96 3.18
N ASP A 198 6.48 -9.96 2.67
CA ASP A 198 6.11 -11.17 3.41
C ASP A 198 7.31 -12.01 3.88
N LYS A 199 8.49 -11.77 3.29
CA LYS A 199 9.77 -12.40 3.70
C LYS A 199 10.54 -11.57 4.73
N SER A 200 10.08 -10.35 5.03
CA SER A 200 10.71 -9.51 6.05
C SER A 200 10.25 -9.96 7.44
N ILE A 201 11.17 -10.52 8.23
CA ILE A 201 10.91 -10.87 9.64
C ILE A 201 10.34 -9.66 10.38
N ASP A 202 10.88 -8.48 10.12
CA ASP A 202 10.51 -7.24 10.78
C ASP A 202 9.07 -6.81 10.46
N ALA A 203 8.63 -6.98 9.21
CA ALA A 203 7.23 -6.78 8.85
C ALA A 203 6.30 -7.73 9.62
N VAL A 204 6.65 -9.02 9.62
CA VAL A 204 5.87 -10.06 10.28
C VAL A 204 5.79 -9.82 11.78
N THR A 205 6.89 -9.42 12.44
CA THR A 205 6.91 -9.21 13.89
C THR A 205 6.02 -8.06 14.34
N SER A 206 5.96 -6.95 13.60
CA SER A 206 5.03 -5.86 13.97
C SER A 206 3.58 -6.17 13.63
N ILE A 207 3.30 -6.99 12.61
CA ILE A 207 1.95 -7.51 12.36
C ILE A 207 1.49 -8.39 13.53
N VAL A 208 2.38 -9.24 14.05
CA VAL A 208 2.12 -10.03 15.25
C VAL A 208 1.87 -9.13 16.46
N ALA A 209 2.65 -8.05 16.63
CA ALA A 209 2.44 -7.07 17.69
C ALA A 209 1.06 -6.41 17.60
N PHE A 210 0.66 -5.95 16.41
CA PHE A 210 -0.68 -5.38 16.19
C PHE A 210 -1.78 -6.37 16.54
N TYR A 211 -1.69 -7.61 16.04
CA TYR A 211 -2.65 -8.68 16.37
C TYR A 211 -2.73 -8.95 17.87
N GLN A 212 -1.58 -9.04 18.56
CA GLN A 212 -1.52 -9.23 20.02
C GLN A 212 -2.18 -8.07 20.78
N MET A 213 -2.00 -6.83 20.33
CA MET A 213 -2.65 -5.67 20.93
C MET A 213 -4.16 -5.69 20.71
N ILE A 214 -4.65 -6.15 19.54
CA ILE A 214 -6.08 -6.30 19.26
C ILE A 214 -6.71 -7.33 20.20
N ILE A 215 -6.14 -8.54 20.29
CA ILE A 215 -6.71 -9.60 21.15
C ILE A 215 -6.61 -9.28 22.64
N ALA A 216 -5.61 -8.49 23.05
CA ALA A 216 -5.44 -8.08 24.44
C ALA A 216 -6.29 -6.84 24.81
N GLY A 217 -7.02 -6.24 23.86
CA GLY A 217 -7.73 -4.98 24.07
C GLY A 217 -6.80 -3.83 24.47
N LYS A 218 -5.51 -3.92 24.15
CA LYS A 218 -4.53 -2.90 24.51
C LYS A 218 -4.69 -1.68 23.58
N PRO A 219 -4.79 -0.46 24.10
CA PRO A 219 -4.77 0.74 23.26
C PRO A 219 -3.51 0.79 22.41
N ARG A 220 -3.67 1.13 21.14
CA ARG A 220 -2.56 1.37 20.22
C ARG A 220 -2.22 2.88 20.23
N PRO A 221 -0.96 3.25 20.04
CA PRO A 221 -0.56 4.66 20.00
C PRO A 221 -1.19 5.37 18.81
N GLU A 222 -1.50 6.65 18.95
CA GLU A 222 -2.09 7.52 17.93
C GLU A 222 -1.12 8.66 17.58
N PRO A 223 0.04 8.37 16.97
CA PRO A 223 0.93 9.43 16.54
C PRO A 223 0.30 10.27 15.44
N THR A 224 0.50 11.57 15.53
CA THR A 224 0.12 12.54 14.51
C THR A 224 1.36 13.24 13.99
N TRP A 225 1.32 13.69 12.75
CA TRP A 225 2.44 14.39 12.16
C TRP A 225 2.00 15.52 11.23
N THR A 226 2.94 16.41 10.95
CA THR A 226 2.80 17.48 9.98
C THR A 226 4.04 17.53 9.08
N PHE A 227 3.83 17.97 7.84
CA PHE A 227 4.91 18.30 6.91
C PHE A 227 5.13 19.81 6.92
N GLU A 228 6.23 20.23 7.55
CA GLU A 228 6.56 21.64 7.75
C GLU A 228 7.11 22.27 6.47
N GLU A 229 7.02 23.61 6.34
CA GLU A 229 7.44 24.34 5.14
C GLU A 229 8.94 24.17 4.83
N ASP A 230 9.77 24.01 5.85
CA ASP A 230 11.23 23.83 5.75
C ASP A 230 11.66 22.42 5.30
N GLY A 231 10.70 21.52 5.11
CA GLY A 231 10.95 20.13 4.74
C GLY A 231 10.87 19.14 5.90
N ALA A 232 10.75 19.60 7.14
CA ALA A 232 10.72 18.72 8.30
C ALA A 232 9.41 17.92 8.41
N ILE A 233 9.52 16.74 9.03
CA ILE A 233 8.40 15.92 9.49
C ILE A 233 8.37 16.05 11.00
N ARG A 234 7.37 16.75 11.53
CA ARG A 234 7.17 16.90 12.97
C ARG A 234 6.14 15.92 13.46
N VAL A 235 6.52 15.09 14.43
CA VAL A 235 5.68 14.03 15.00
C VAL A 235 5.39 14.31 16.46
N VAL A 236 4.14 14.09 16.86
CA VAL A 236 3.69 14.08 18.25
C VAL A 236 2.99 12.75 18.51
N SER A 237 3.12 12.19 19.70
CA SER A 237 2.47 10.93 20.08
C SER A 237 1.83 11.03 21.46
N ASP A 238 0.68 10.37 21.62
CA ASP A 238 -0.04 10.22 22.88
C ASP A 238 0.66 9.23 23.84
N GLN A 239 1.55 8.38 23.31
CA GLN A 239 2.35 7.43 24.07
C GLN A 239 3.84 7.67 23.81
N THR A 240 4.69 7.39 24.81
CA THR A 240 6.14 7.51 24.63
C THR A 240 6.69 6.35 23.79
N PRO A 241 7.23 6.60 22.59
CA PRO A 241 7.93 5.57 21.81
C PRO A 241 9.25 5.20 22.49
N ARG A 242 9.67 3.93 22.33
CA ARG A 242 10.99 3.45 22.77
C ARG A 242 12.11 3.96 21.87
N ARG A 243 11.81 4.17 20.59
CA ARG A 243 12.73 4.66 19.57
C ARG A 243 11.95 5.41 18.51
N VAL A 244 12.53 6.52 18.05
CA VAL A 244 12.03 7.28 16.90
C VAL A 244 13.17 7.40 15.89
N THR A 245 12.92 7.03 14.65
CA THR A 245 13.94 6.98 13.59
C THR A 245 13.47 7.77 12.38
N LEU A 246 14.27 8.74 11.94
CA LEU A 246 14.14 9.31 10.61
C LEU A 246 14.79 8.37 9.60
N TRP A 247 14.01 7.84 8.66
CA TRP A 247 14.50 7.10 7.51
C TRP A 247 14.56 8.02 6.30
N GLN A 248 15.66 7.97 5.54
CA GLN A 248 15.79 8.73 4.29
C GLN A 248 16.60 8.01 3.22
N ALA A 249 16.25 8.22 1.95
CA ALA A 249 16.98 7.76 0.77
C ALA A 249 17.05 8.89 -0.27
N ASN A 250 18.23 9.10 -0.87
CA ASN A 250 18.43 10.05 -1.96
C ASN A 250 18.57 9.33 -3.30
N ASN A 251 17.91 9.85 -4.33
CA ASN A 251 18.16 9.49 -5.72
C ASN A 251 18.48 10.76 -6.55
N PRO A 252 19.75 10.94 -6.99
CA PRO A 252 20.16 12.12 -7.74
C PRO A 252 19.74 12.12 -9.21
N HIS A 253 19.12 11.03 -9.70
CA HIS A 253 18.84 10.81 -11.11
C HIS A 253 17.35 10.78 -11.46
N ALA A 254 16.49 10.31 -10.56
CA ALA A 254 15.06 10.17 -10.80
C ALA A 254 14.25 10.22 -9.50
N ARG A 255 12.96 10.57 -9.58
CA ARG A 255 12.00 10.44 -8.47
C ARG A 255 11.53 8.99 -8.36
N ASP A 256 12.47 8.08 -8.16
CA ASP A 256 12.25 6.63 -8.15
C ASP A 256 13.08 5.96 -7.06
N PHE A 257 12.39 5.41 -6.06
CA PHE A 257 12.99 4.83 -4.85
C PHE A 257 12.82 3.31 -4.78
N ARG A 258 12.42 2.67 -5.89
CA ARG A 258 12.29 1.22 -5.96
C ARG A 258 13.63 0.57 -5.64
N VAL A 259 13.59 -0.55 -4.91
CA VAL A 259 14.80 -1.33 -4.61
C VAL A 259 15.52 -1.73 -5.90
N ASP A 260 14.76 -2.05 -6.95
CA ASP A 260 15.32 -2.41 -8.27
C ASP A 260 16.02 -1.24 -8.97
N THR A 261 15.72 0.01 -8.60
CA THR A 261 16.31 1.23 -9.19
C THR A 261 17.53 1.72 -8.41
N ILE A 262 17.42 1.86 -7.09
CA ILE A 262 18.47 2.49 -6.25
C ILE A 262 19.07 1.55 -5.20
N GLY A 263 18.64 0.29 -5.17
CA GLY A 263 19.02 -0.65 -4.12
C GLY A 263 18.43 -0.30 -2.76
N LYS A 264 19.01 -0.88 -1.71
CA LYS A 264 18.63 -0.64 -0.31
C LYS A 264 19.27 0.65 0.20
N ALA A 265 18.76 1.79 -0.25
CA ALA A 265 19.34 3.11 -0.03
C ALA A 265 18.81 3.86 1.21
N TYR A 266 17.75 3.40 1.87
CA TYR A 266 17.24 4.05 3.08
C TYR A 266 18.21 3.86 4.24
N THR A 267 18.58 4.98 4.88
CA THR A 267 19.41 5.03 6.08
C THR A 267 18.64 5.67 7.22
N GLY A 268 18.88 5.19 8.45
CA GLY A 268 18.14 5.59 9.64
C GLY A 268 18.99 6.47 10.56
N THR A 269 18.39 7.55 11.07
CA THR A 269 18.95 8.40 12.13
C THR A 269 17.98 8.45 13.29
N GLU A 270 18.43 8.09 14.49
CA GLU A 270 17.60 8.17 15.69
C GLU A 270 17.34 9.63 16.07
N LEU A 271 16.06 9.98 16.25
CA LEU A 271 15.61 11.30 16.67
C LEU A 271 15.50 11.37 18.19
N LYS A 272 15.89 12.52 18.74
CA LYS A 272 15.65 12.86 20.14
C LYS A 272 14.37 13.70 20.25
N PRO A 273 13.63 13.59 21.36
CA PRO A 273 12.51 14.50 21.59
C PRO A 273 13.04 15.92 21.78
N GLU A 274 12.32 16.87 21.19
CA GLU A 274 12.47 18.30 21.42
C GLU A 274 11.92 18.69 22.80
N ALA A 275 12.14 19.94 23.21
CA ALA A 275 11.72 20.43 24.53
C ALA A 275 10.20 20.35 24.77
N ASP A 276 9.40 20.36 23.71
CA ASP A 276 7.93 20.23 23.76
C ASP A 276 7.45 18.77 23.68
N GLY A 277 8.37 17.80 23.63
CA GLY A 277 8.06 16.38 23.50
C GLY A 277 7.78 15.90 22.08
N SER A 278 7.86 16.77 21.07
CA SER A 278 7.76 16.37 19.66
C SER A 278 9.08 15.78 19.15
N TRP A 279 9.04 15.07 18.03
CA TRP A 279 10.22 14.63 17.30
C TRP A 279 10.24 15.29 15.93
N VAL A 280 11.36 15.90 15.56
CA VAL A 280 11.49 16.61 14.30
C VAL A 280 12.53 15.90 13.44
N GLY A 281 12.07 15.29 12.34
CA GLY A 281 12.92 14.69 11.34
C GLY A 281 13.10 15.63 10.16
N LEU A 282 14.30 16.18 9.97
CA LEU A 282 14.65 16.97 8.79
C LEU A 282 15.59 16.15 7.90
N ALA A 283 15.10 15.73 6.74
CA ALA A 283 15.90 15.02 5.75
C ALA A 283 16.89 15.97 5.08
N GLU A 284 18.01 15.42 4.60
CA GLU A 284 18.99 16.19 3.86
C GLU A 284 18.39 16.72 2.55
N THR A 285 18.43 18.04 2.37
CA THR A 285 18.00 18.68 1.13
C THR A 285 18.98 18.29 0.02
N PRO A 286 18.53 17.63 -1.05
CA PRO A 286 19.45 17.16 -2.07
C PRO A 286 19.95 18.30 -2.95
N GLU A 287 21.26 18.36 -3.22
CA GLU A 287 21.81 19.26 -4.25
C GLU A 287 21.23 18.94 -5.64
N LYS A 288 20.90 17.66 -5.87
CA LYS A 288 20.32 17.15 -7.11
C LYS A 288 19.37 15.98 -6.83
N GLY A 289 18.28 15.92 -7.59
CA GLY A 289 17.34 14.80 -7.57
C GLY A 289 16.33 14.92 -6.42
N TRP A 290 15.96 13.77 -5.85
CA TRP A 290 14.89 13.68 -4.85
C TRP A 290 15.35 12.89 -3.63
N THR A 291 14.88 13.31 -2.45
CA THR A 291 15.04 12.60 -1.19
C THR A 291 13.67 12.17 -0.69
N ALA A 292 13.47 10.87 -0.50
CA ALA A 292 12.33 10.29 0.19
C ALA A 292 12.66 10.15 1.68
N SER A 293 11.72 10.51 2.56
CA SER A 293 11.91 10.41 4.01
C SER A 293 10.61 10.14 4.76
N PHE A 294 10.70 9.46 5.90
CA PHE A 294 9.59 9.24 6.83
C PHE A 294 10.13 9.02 8.25
N VAL A 295 9.27 9.23 9.25
CA VAL A 295 9.63 8.98 10.65
C VAL A 295 8.92 7.70 11.13
N GLU A 296 9.69 6.77 11.66
CA GLU A 296 9.21 5.52 12.27
C GLU A 296 9.28 5.61 13.79
N LEU A 297 8.26 5.08 14.47
CA LEU A 297 8.11 5.08 15.92
C LEU A 297 7.88 3.65 16.38
N ALA A 298 8.75 3.17 17.27
CA ALA A 298 8.66 1.83 17.85
C ALA A 298 8.11 1.91 19.28
N TYR A 299 7.00 1.23 19.53
CA TYR A 299 6.29 1.24 20.82
C TYR A 299 6.35 -0.11 21.53
N ASP A 300 6.15 -0.06 22.84
CA ASP A 300 5.93 -1.26 23.62
C ASP A 300 4.54 -1.85 23.32
N SER A 301 4.50 -2.97 22.60
CA SER A 301 3.24 -3.70 22.35
C SER A 301 2.71 -4.44 23.59
N GLY A 302 3.54 -4.63 24.62
CA GLY A 302 3.27 -5.54 25.74
C GLY A 302 3.54 -7.02 25.42
N GLY A 303 3.98 -7.32 24.19
CA GLY A 303 4.39 -8.65 23.74
C GLY A 303 5.89 -8.75 23.45
N ALA A 304 6.27 -9.79 22.70
CA ALA A 304 7.68 -10.06 22.38
C ALA A 304 8.29 -9.10 21.35
N PHE A 305 7.46 -8.46 20.53
CA PHE A 305 7.89 -7.61 19.41
C PHE A 305 7.33 -6.20 19.57
N PRO A 306 8.08 -5.14 19.20
CA PRO A 306 7.55 -3.79 19.22
C PRO A 306 6.41 -3.63 18.21
N PHE A 307 5.46 -2.75 18.54
CA PHE A 307 4.52 -2.24 17.54
C PHE A 307 5.15 -1.04 16.88
N GLU A 308 5.40 -1.13 15.58
CA GLU A 308 6.06 -0.09 14.81
C GLU A 308 5.07 0.57 13.86
N VAL A 309 5.08 1.89 13.81
CA VAL A 309 4.27 2.70 12.89
C VAL A 309 5.14 3.81 12.32
N ALA A 310 4.74 4.35 11.19
CA ALA A 310 5.44 5.41 10.49
C ALA A 310 4.48 6.51 10.05
N THR A 311 5.02 7.69 9.83
CA THR A 311 4.37 8.74 9.06
C THR A 311 4.20 8.32 7.60
N SER A 312 3.45 9.10 6.83
CA SER A 312 3.54 9.06 5.36
C SER A 312 4.97 9.41 4.90
N VAL A 313 5.35 8.90 3.72
CA VAL A 313 6.61 9.28 3.09
C VAL A 313 6.49 10.65 2.46
N ARG A 314 7.44 11.53 2.77
CA ARG A 314 7.63 12.83 2.11
C ARG A 314 8.75 12.71 1.09
N VAL A 315 8.50 13.15 -0.15
CA VAL A 315 9.52 13.22 -1.20
C VAL A 315 9.78 14.68 -1.54
N LEU A 316 11.03 15.13 -1.39
CA LEU A 316 11.45 16.50 -1.69
C LEU A 316 12.57 16.53 -2.75
N PRO A 317 12.58 17.53 -3.66
CA PRO A 317 11.52 18.53 -3.85
C PRO A 317 10.22 17.88 -4.33
N ASP A 318 9.07 18.47 -4.00
CA ASP A 318 7.76 17.95 -4.43
C ASP A 318 7.44 18.33 -5.88
N THR A 319 8.38 17.99 -6.77
CA THR A 319 8.23 18.13 -8.21
C THR A 319 7.96 16.77 -8.81
N ARG A 320 7.04 16.72 -9.78
CA ARG A 320 6.69 15.51 -10.54
C ARG A 320 7.22 15.71 -11.96
N PRO A 321 8.34 15.06 -12.35
CA PRO A 321 9.05 15.41 -13.58
C PRO A 321 8.24 15.25 -14.88
N TYR A 322 7.17 14.46 -14.82
CA TYR A 322 6.30 14.13 -15.95
C TYR A 322 4.84 14.54 -15.65
N GLU A 323 4.63 15.57 -14.83
CA GLU A 323 3.30 16.10 -14.56
C GLU A 323 2.55 16.42 -15.87
N GLY A 324 1.29 16.00 -15.97
CA GLY A 324 0.48 16.15 -17.17
C GLY A 324 0.82 15.19 -18.32
N ILE A 325 1.62 14.14 -18.07
CA ILE A 325 1.87 13.09 -19.06
C ILE A 325 0.55 12.43 -19.50
N ASP A 326 0.42 12.19 -20.81
CA ASP A 326 -0.73 11.46 -21.34
C ASP A 326 -0.62 9.96 -21.00
N LEU A 327 -1.49 9.50 -20.11
CA LEU A 327 -1.55 8.10 -19.68
C LEU A 327 -1.79 7.12 -20.84
N ALA A 328 -2.52 7.53 -21.88
CA ALA A 328 -2.84 6.68 -23.02
C ALA A 328 -1.60 6.34 -23.85
N THR A 329 -0.62 7.24 -23.88
CA THR A 329 0.63 7.10 -24.63
C THR A 329 1.87 6.90 -23.76
N THR A 330 1.71 6.90 -22.43
CA THR A 330 2.77 6.62 -21.46
C THR A 330 3.39 5.25 -21.73
N ARG A 331 4.72 5.21 -21.80
CA ARG A 331 5.49 4.04 -22.21
C ARG A 331 5.55 3.00 -21.10
N TYR A 332 5.73 1.74 -21.48
CA TYR A 332 6.03 0.66 -20.56
C TYR A 332 7.54 0.55 -20.36
N GLU A 333 7.99 0.40 -19.11
CA GLU A 333 9.40 0.46 -18.70
C GLU A 333 10.35 -0.43 -19.53
N PRO A 334 10.07 -1.73 -19.80
CA PRO A 334 10.90 -2.55 -20.68
C PRO A 334 11.07 -2.01 -22.12
N ASN A 335 10.16 -1.13 -22.56
CA ASN A 335 10.23 -0.46 -23.86
C ASN A 335 10.71 1.00 -23.74
N ALA A 336 10.95 1.50 -22.52
CA ALA A 336 11.58 2.78 -22.29
C ALA A 336 13.10 2.58 -22.43
N ALA A 337 13.76 3.43 -23.24
CA ALA A 337 15.21 3.51 -23.15
C ALA A 337 15.60 3.89 -21.71
N PRO A 338 16.74 3.41 -21.16
CA PRO A 338 17.22 3.90 -19.87
C PRO A 338 17.22 5.43 -19.92
N ALA A 339 16.61 6.07 -18.92
CA ALA A 339 16.39 7.50 -18.91
C ALA A 339 17.68 8.23 -19.26
N ALA A 340 17.69 8.95 -20.39
CA ALA A 340 18.75 9.89 -20.65
C ALA A 340 18.68 10.93 -19.54
N ALA A 341 19.77 11.10 -18.78
CA ALA A 341 19.87 12.12 -17.76
C ALA A 341 19.41 13.48 -18.34
N PRO A 342 18.64 14.29 -17.59
CA PRO A 342 18.22 15.58 -18.10
C PRO A 342 19.47 16.37 -18.50
N ALA A 343 19.50 16.84 -19.75
CA ALA A 343 20.57 17.66 -20.27
C ALA A 343 20.66 18.91 -19.39
N GLY A 344 21.79 19.06 -18.69
CA GLY A 344 22.04 20.22 -17.85
C GLY A 344 21.89 21.51 -18.64
N LYS A 345 21.17 22.46 -18.06
CA LYS A 345 21.35 23.89 -18.30
C LYS A 345 21.41 24.60 -16.97
#